data_AF-A0AAE0EJR6-F1
#
_entry.id   AF-A0AAE0EJR6-F1
#
_cell.length_a   1.000
_cell.length_b   1.000
_cell.length_c   1.000
_cell.angle_alpha   90.00
_cell.angle_beta   90.00
_cell.angle_gamma   90.00
#
_symmetry.space_group_name_H-M   'P 1'
#
loop_
_entity.id
_entity.type
_entity.pdbx_description
1 polymer ?
#
loop_
_entity_poly.entity_id
_entity_poly.type
_entity_poly.pdbx_seq_one_letter_code
_entity_poly.pdbx_strand_id
1 'polypeptide(L)'
;MIRGCDTSLKIWEDLFNGVTGAGLSRVDWCDLMFQNLSSNTLIMGNISGYLFFVVNLWFIWKWRSKGLFDLNFKLPLCTCKIIMNFVIDWLNANTDIEKKNEMKNRLITWTPPLHGWIKLNVDESLNPDLGTISA
;
A
#
# COMPACT_ATOMS: atom_id res chain seq x y z
N MET A 1 -10.96 -4.79 0.98
CA MET A 1 -11.00 -4.12 2.30
C MET A 1 -10.54 -5.12 3.36
N ILE A 2 -9.62 -4.74 4.26
CA ILE A 2 -9.01 -5.65 5.26
C ILE A 2 -10.06 -6.20 6.24
N ARG A 3 -11.07 -5.37 6.55
CA ARG A 3 -12.24 -5.74 7.34
C ARG A 3 -13.11 -6.79 6.59
N GLY A 4 -13.50 -7.84 7.30
CA GLY A 4 -14.44 -8.86 6.79
C GLY A 4 -13.82 -9.90 5.84
N CYS A 5 -12.48 -10.02 5.82
CA CYS A 5 -11.80 -11.07 5.06
C CYS A 5 -10.95 -11.92 6.00
N ASP A 6 -11.33 -13.18 6.16
CA ASP A 6 -10.64 -14.13 7.06
C ASP A 6 -9.16 -14.28 6.73
N THR A 7 -8.80 -14.24 5.44
CA THR A 7 -7.41 -14.27 5.00
C THR A 7 -6.64 -13.05 5.48
N SER A 8 -7.22 -11.84 5.34
CA SER A 8 -6.58 -10.61 5.80
C SER A 8 -6.48 -10.55 7.32
N LEU A 9 -7.47 -11.09 8.05
CA LEU A 9 -7.47 -11.20 9.51
C LEU A 9 -6.37 -12.14 10.00
N LYS A 10 -6.20 -13.32 9.39
CA LYS A 10 -5.13 -14.26 9.75
C LYS A 10 -3.74 -13.65 9.57
N ILE A 11 -3.51 -13.00 8.43
CA ILE A 11 -2.24 -12.32 8.16
C ILE A 11 -2.01 -11.20 9.18
N TRP A 12 -3.06 -10.45 9.53
CA TRP A 12 -2.97 -9.41 10.55
C TRP A 12 -2.59 -9.99 11.91
N GLU A 13 -3.28 -11.04 12.37
CA GLU A 13 -2.97 -11.68 13.65
C GLU A 13 -1.53 -12.20 13.68
N ASP A 14 -1.09 -12.88 12.61
CA ASP A 14 0.30 -13.36 12.50
C ASP A 14 1.34 -12.22 12.57
N LEU A 15 1.01 -11.05 12.03
CA LEU A 15 1.91 -9.88 12.01
C LEU A 15 1.88 -9.07 13.31
N PHE A 16 0.71 -8.97 13.95
CA PHE A 16 0.45 -8.04 15.05
C PHE A 16 0.17 -8.70 16.40
N ASN A 17 0.32 -10.03 16.53
CA ASN A 17 0.14 -10.83 17.76
C ASN A 17 1.04 -10.46 18.97
N GLY A 18 1.61 -9.25 19.01
CA GLY A 18 2.29 -8.69 20.18
C GLY A 18 2.36 -7.17 20.24
N VAL A 19 1.79 -6.43 19.28
CA VAL A 19 2.02 -4.96 19.19
C VAL A 19 0.77 -4.15 19.53
N THR A 20 -0.44 -4.62 19.20
CA THR A 20 -1.65 -3.78 19.33
C THR A 20 -2.67 -4.24 20.37
N GLY A 21 -2.51 -5.42 21.01
CA GLY A 21 -3.31 -5.87 22.16
C GLY A 21 -4.83 -6.03 21.97
N ALA A 22 -5.40 -5.49 20.89
CA ALA A 22 -6.81 -5.52 20.58
C ALA A 22 -7.03 -6.16 19.21
N GLY A 23 -7.92 -7.14 19.15
CA GLY A 23 -8.33 -7.78 17.90
C GLY A 23 -9.04 -6.79 16.98
N LEU A 24 -8.78 -6.90 15.67
CA LEU A 24 -9.39 -6.08 14.60
C LEU A 24 -10.92 -6.02 14.61
N SER A 25 -11.59 -6.98 15.26
CA SER A 25 -13.05 -7.04 15.32
C SER A 25 -13.67 -6.05 16.31
N ARG A 26 -12.90 -5.53 17.28
CA ARG A 26 -13.40 -4.68 18.36
C ARG A 26 -12.95 -3.22 18.29
N VAL A 27 -12.00 -2.88 17.42
CA VAL A 27 -11.43 -1.53 17.32
C VAL A 27 -12.12 -0.75 16.20
N ASP A 28 -12.44 0.51 16.45
CA ASP A 28 -12.85 1.43 15.39
C ASP A 28 -11.71 1.64 14.40
N TRP A 29 -11.97 1.41 13.12
CA TRP A 29 -10.93 1.46 12.09
C TRP A 29 -10.42 2.88 11.83
N CYS A 30 -11.29 3.88 11.94
CA CYS A 30 -10.89 5.28 11.77
C CYS A 30 -9.95 5.68 12.90
N ASP A 31 -10.28 5.32 14.14
CA ASP A 31 -9.43 5.57 15.31
C ASP A 31 -8.10 4.83 15.22
N LEU A 32 -8.11 3.54 14.82
CA LEU A 32 -6.89 2.75 14.65
C LEU A 32 -5.97 3.37 13.59
N MET A 33 -6.53 3.76 12.44
CA MET A 33 -5.77 4.40 11.37
C MET A 33 -5.22 5.75 11.85
N PHE A 34 -6.05 6.57 12.50
CA PHE A 34 -5.62 7.87 13.00
C PHE A 34 -4.49 7.76 14.02
N GLN A 35 -4.60 6.85 14.99
CA GLN A 35 -3.58 6.63 16.01
C GLN A 35 -2.26 6.16 15.43
N ASN A 36 -2.27 5.18 14.52
CA ASN A 36 -1.05 4.62 13.97
C ASN A 36 -0.39 5.55 12.93
N LEU A 37 -1.18 6.25 12.11
CA LEU A 37 -0.66 7.18 11.11
C LEU A 37 -0.14 8.48 11.73
N SER A 38 -0.70 8.90 12.86
CA SER A 38 -0.23 10.07 13.62
C SER A 38 0.85 9.73 14.65
N SER A 39 1.27 8.46 14.71
CA SER A 39 2.26 8.01 15.69
C SER A 39 3.65 8.54 15.36
N ASN A 40 4.24 9.27 16.31
CA ASN A 40 5.65 9.66 16.29
C ASN A 40 6.54 8.67 17.04
N THR A 41 5.99 7.52 17.44
CA THR A 41 6.74 6.49 18.18
C THR A 41 7.75 5.84 17.26
N LEU A 42 8.98 5.66 17.76
CA LEU A 42 9.99 4.87 17.06
C LEU A 42 9.88 3.39 17.46
N ILE A 43 9.89 2.53 16.46
CA ILE A 43 9.99 1.08 16.58
C ILE A 43 11.44 0.69 16.35
N MET A 44 11.97 -0.20 17.21
CA MET A 44 13.35 -0.71 17.12
C MET A 44 14.43 0.38 16.96
N GLY A 45 14.23 1.52 17.64
CA GLY A 45 15.23 2.58 17.79
C GLY A 45 15.30 3.62 16.68
N ASN A 46 14.88 3.32 15.45
CA ASN A 46 15.00 4.25 14.32
C ASN A 46 13.90 4.17 13.25
N ILE A 47 12.96 3.22 13.35
CA ILE A 47 11.89 3.08 12.37
C ILE A 47 10.67 3.85 12.86
N SER A 48 10.14 4.77 12.05
CA SER A 48 8.89 5.43 12.40
C SER A 48 7.73 4.43 12.49
N GLY A 49 6.94 4.51 13.56
CA GLY A 49 5.77 3.67 13.78
C GLY A 49 4.73 3.78 12.68
N TYR A 50 4.49 4.98 12.15
CA TYR A 50 3.56 5.16 11.02
C TYR A 50 4.07 4.43 9.77
N LEU A 51 5.38 4.46 9.50
CA LEU A 51 5.97 3.82 8.32
C LEU A 51 5.81 2.31 8.42
N PHE A 52 6.18 1.75 9.57
CA PHE A 52 5.99 0.33 9.84
C PHE A 52 4.53 -0.08 9.68
N PHE A 53 3.60 0.70 10.22
CA PHE A 53 2.16 0.43 10.09
C PHE A 53 1.68 0.43 8.63
N VAL A 54 2.02 1.45 7.84
CA VAL A 54 1.64 1.56 6.42
C VAL A 54 2.21 0.40 5.61
N VAL A 55 3.48 0.04 5.85
CA VAL A 55 4.10 -1.10 5.16
C VAL A 55 3.39 -2.41 5.50
N ASN A 56 3.02 -2.63 6.76
CA ASN A 56 2.24 -3.81 7.14
C ASN A 56 0.89 -3.86 6.42
N LEU A 57 0.14 -2.75 6.37
CA LEU A 57 -1.12 -2.68 5.61
C LEU A 57 -0.94 -3.03 4.13
N TRP A 58 0.14 -2.51 3.52
CA TRP A 58 0.46 -2.82 2.13
C TRP A 58 0.76 -4.30 1.92
N PHE A 59 1.55 -4.94 2.80
CA PHE A 59 1.84 -6.37 2.70
C PHE A 59 0.60 -7.25 2.90
N ILE A 60 -0.30 -6.89 3.81
CA ILE A 60 -1.58 -7.58 4.00
C ILE A 60 -2.40 -7.52 2.71
N TRP A 61 -2.52 -6.34 2.12
CA TRP A 61 -3.21 -6.17 0.83
C TRP A 61 -2.52 -6.99 -0.27
N LYS A 62 -1.19 -6.89 -0.38
CA LYS A 62 -0.38 -7.56 -1.41
C LYS A 62 -0.52 -9.08 -1.35
N TRP A 63 -0.37 -9.68 -0.17
CA TRP A 63 -0.45 -11.14 0.00
C TRP A 63 -1.87 -11.64 -0.16
N ARG A 64 -2.88 -10.90 0.31
CA ARG A 64 -4.28 -11.23 0.03
C ARG A 64 -4.56 -11.23 -1.47
N SER A 65 -4.18 -10.16 -2.17
CA SER A 65 -4.35 -10.07 -3.63
C SER A 65 -3.63 -11.22 -4.33
N LYS A 66 -2.40 -11.53 -3.92
CA LYS A 66 -1.67 -12.67 -4.49
C LYS A 66 -2.39 -14.00 -4.25
N GLY A 67 -2.91 -14.25 -3.05
CA GLY A 67 -3.69 -15.46 -2.76
C GLY A 67 -5.02 -15.57 -3.53
N LEU A 68 -5.58 -14.45 -3.99
CA LEU A 68 -6.79 -14.45 -4.82
C LEU A 68 -6.49 -14.81 -6.29
N PHE A 69 -5.33 -14.41 -6.80
CA PHE A 69 -4.98 -14.56 -8.22
C PHE A 69 -3.99 -15.69 -8.52
N ASP A 70 -3.31 -16.22 -7.51
CA ASP A 70 -2.32 -17.28 -7.62
C ASP A 70 -2.70 -18.44 -6.69
N LEU A 71 -3.31 -19.49 -7.27
CA LEU A 71 -3.78 -20.67 -6.54
C LEU A 71 -2.65 -21.45 -5.85
N ASN A 72 -1.39 -21.24 -6.27
CA ASN A 72 -0.22 -21.88 -5.68
C ASN A 72 0.45 -21.02 -4.61
N PHE A 73 -0.06 -19.82 -4.36
CA PHE A 73 0.52 -18.92 -3.37
C PHE A 73 0.39 -19.47 -1.96
N LYS A 74 1.52 -19.45 -1.23
CA LYS A 74 1.58 -19.72 0.20
C LYS A 74 2.12 -18.49 0.90
N LEU A 75 1.52 -18.14 2.03
CA LEU A 75 2.03 -17.07 2.87
C LEU A 75 3.46 -17.42 3.33
N PRO A 76 4.42 -16.48 3.29
CA PRO A 76 5.76 -16.73 3.80
C PRO A 76 5.75 -17.06 5.29
N LEU A 77 6.63 -17.97 5.74
CA LEU A 77 6.68 -18.39 7.16
C LEU A 77 7.21 -17.31 8.11
N CYS A 78 8.08 -16.42 7.65
CA CYS A 78 8.69 -15.35 8.47
C CYS A 78 8.26 -13.97 7.97
N THR A 79 6.96 -13.72 7.94
CA THR A 79 6.34 -12.47 7.43
C THR A 79 6.93 -11.21 8.05
N CYS A 80 7.08 -11.17 9.38
CA CYS A 80 7.66 -10.03 10.10
C CYS A 80 9.10 -9.71 9.63
N LYS A 81 9.96 -10.73 9.44
CA LYS A 81 11.32 -10.54 8.94
C LYS A 81 11.35 -9.95 7.53
N ILE A 82 10.44 -10.39 6.65
CA ILE A 82 10.34 -9.87 5.28
C ILE A 82 9.92 -8.40 5.31
N ILE A 83 8.94 -8.05 6.13
CA ILE A 83 8.47 -6.67 6.29
C ILE A 83 9.58 -5.79 6.87
N MET A 84 10.28 -6.25 7.90
CA MET A 84 11.40 -5.53 8.51
C MET A 84 12.52 -5.26 7.52
N ASN A 85 12.93 -6.28 6.75
CA ASN A 85 13.93 -6.10 5.69
C ASN A 85 13.45 -5.08 4.65
N PHE A 86 12.19 -5.15 4.23
CA PHE A 86 11.63 -4.18 3.30
C PHE A 86 11.66 -2.75 3.84
N VAL A 87 11.34 -2.54 5.12
CA VAL A 87 11.41 -1.21 5.76
C VAL A 87 12.85 -0.70 5.80
N ILE A 88 13.81 -1.56 6.15
CA ILE A 88 15.23 -1.20 6.18
C ILE A 88 15.72 -0.82 4.77
N ASP A 89 15.40 -1.64 3.76
CA ASP A 89 15.76 -1.39 2.37
C ASP A 89 15.13 -0.08 1.86
N TRP A 90 13.87 0.16 2.22
CA TRP A 90 13.17 1.41 1.90
C TRP A 90 13.87 2.62 2.52
N LEU A 91 14.21 2.56 3.81
CA LEU A 91 14.93 3.64 4.48
C LEU A 91 16.28 3.91 3.82
N ASN A 92 17.08 2.86 3.58
CA ASN A 92 18.38 2.98 2.92
C ASN A 92 18.28 3.56 1.50
N ALA A 93 17.23 3.21 0.76
CA ALA A 93 17.00 3.76 -0.58
C ALA A 93 16.57 5.24 -0.55
N ASN A 94 15.94 5.69 0.53
CA ASN A 94 15.42 7.05 0.67
C ASN A 94 16.38 8.00 1.42
N THR A 95 17.37 7.50 2.16
CA THR A 95 18.37 8.33 2.87
C THR A 95 19.20 9.23 1.95
N ASP A 96 19.34 8.89 0.67
CA ASP A 96 20.07 9.71 -0.32
C ASP A 96 19.15 10.67 -1.10
N ILE A 97 17.83 10.46 -1.06
CA ILE A 97 16.85 11.25 -1.81
C ILE A 97 16.68 12.64 -1.19
N GLU A 98 16.77 12.74 0.14
CA GLU A 98 16.73 14.03 0.86
C GLU A 98 17.88 14.96 0.48
N LYS A 99 18.98 14.44 -0.10
CA LYS A 99 20.13 15.25 -0.51
C LYS A 99 20.07 15.76 -1.95
N LYS A 100 19.12 15.33 -2.80
CA LYS A 100 19.20 15.62 -4.25
C LYS A 100 17.94 15.99 -5.01
N ASN A 101 16.77 16.05 -4.39
CA ASN A 101 15.57 16.44 -5.11
C ASN A 101 15.17 17.89 -4.82
N GLU A 102 15.73 18.82 -5.59
CA GLU A 102 14.94 19.98 -6.00
C GLU A 102 13.69 19.45 -6.70
N MET A 103 12.60 19.34 -5.94
CA MET A 103 11.31 18.93 -6.45
C MET A 103 10.83 20.01 -7.43
N LYS A 104 11.21 19.88 -8.71
CA LYS A 104 10.70 20.74 -9.76
C LYS A 104 9.25 20.33 -9.99
N ASN A 105 8.33 21.05 -9.35
CA ASN A 105 6.92 21.03 -9.68
C ASN A 105 6.75 21.41 -11.16
N ARG A 106 6.75 20.42 -12.04
CA ARG A 106 6.36 20.62 -13.43
C ARG A 106 4.84 20.57 -13.46
N LEU A 107 4.23 21.70 -13.72
CA LEU A 107 2.82 21.78 -14.04
C LEU A 107 2.60 21.04 -15.38
N ILE A 108 2.16 19.79 -15.31
CA ILE A 108 1.75 19.05 -16.50
C ILE A 108 0.36 19.56 -16.87
N THR A 109 0.32 20.58 -17.72
CA THR A 109 -0.91 21.09 -18.32
C THR A 109 -0.95 20.73 -19.79
N TRP A 110 -2.16 20.47 -20.28
CA TRP A 110 -2.38 20.18 -21.68
C TRP A 110 -2.18 21.46 -22.50
N THR A 111 -1.26 21.43 -23.46
CA THR A 111 -1.12 22.48 -24.47
C THR A 111 -2.00 22.14 -25.67
N PRO A 112 -2.78 23.11 -26.20
CA PRO A 112 -3.55 22.88 -27.42
C PRO A 112 -2.66 22.49 -28.60
N PRO A 113 -3.10 21.55 -29.46
CA PRO A 113 -2.31 21.14 -30.60
C PRO A 113 -2.24 22.27 -31.65
N LEU A 114 -1.20 22.22 -32.48
CA LEU A 114 -0.98 23.21 -33.54
C LEU A 114 -2.09 23.18 -34.60
N HIS A 115 -2.21 24.27 -35.36
CA HIS A 115 -3.17 24.35 -36.45
C HIS A 115 -3.00 23.19 -37.45
N GLY A 116 -4.10 22.53 -37.80
CA GLY A 116 -4.12 21.34 -38.67
C GLY A 116 -4.04 19.99 -37.94
N TRP A 117 -3.82 19.98 -36.62
CA TRP A 117 -3.85 18.76 -35.81
C TRP A 117 -5.21 18.57 -35.15
N ILE A 118 -5.63 17.31 -35.02
CA ILE A 118 -6.91 16.92 -34.42
C ILE A 118 -6.65 16.34 -33.03
N LYS A 119 -7.43 16.76 -32.04
CA LYS A 119 -7.47 16.13 -30.72
C LYS A 119 -8.36 14.90 -30.79
N LEU A 120 -7.78 13.72 -30.60
CA LEU A 120 -8.53 12.49 -30.39
C LEU A 120 -8.65 12.23 -28.89
N ASN A 121 -9.85 12.31 -28.35
CA ASN A 121 -10.14 11.76 -27.02
C ASN A 121 -10.56 10.30 -27.23
N VAL A 122 -9.94 9.39 -26.49
CA VAL A 122 -10.35 7.99 -26.45
C VAL A 122 -10.85 7.74 -25.04
N ASP A 123 -12.17 7.57 -24.91
CA ASP A 123 -12.80 7.16 -23.68
C ASP A 123 -13.16 5.69 -23.82
N GLU A 124 -12.66 4.86 -22.92
CA GLU A 124 -12.96 3.43 -22.89
C GLU A 124 -14.13 3.16 -21.95
N SER A 125 -15.11 2.38 -22.42
CA SER A 125 -16.16 1.85 -21.56
C SER A 125 -15.96 0.35 -21.35
N LEU A 126 -16.00 -0.07 -20.08
CA LEU A 126 -15.91 -1.48 -19.72
C LEU A 126 -17.32 -2.06 -19.65
N ASN A 127 -17.59 -3.11 -20.43
CA ASN A 127 -18.77 -3.92 -20.21
C ASN A 127 -18.45 -4.96 -19.10
N PRO A 128 -19.09 -4.87 -17.92
CA PRO A 128 -18.79 -5.75 -16.79
C PRO A 128 -19.15 -7.22 -17.04
N ASP A 129 -20.05 -7.50 -17.99
CA ASP A 129 -20.53 -8.86 -18.27
C ASP A 129 -19.60 -9.63 -19.23
N LEU A 130 -18.86 -8.92 -20.08
CA LEU A 130 -18.00 -9.49 -21.11
C LEU A 130 -16.50 -9.30 -20.84
N GLY A 131 -16.14 -8.52 -19.82
CA GLY A 131 -14.73 -8.27 -19.45
C GLY A 131 -13.88 -7.67 -20.57
N THR A 132 -14.52 -7.12 -21.60
CA THR A 132 -13.87 -6.57 -22.79
C THR A 132 -14.15 -5.09 -22.87
N ILE A 133 -13.12 -4.36 -23.29
CA ILE A 133 -13.17 -2.93 -23.54
C ILE A 133 -13.67 -2.76 -24.97
N SER A 134 -14.81 -2.09 -25.14
CA SER A 134 -15.33 -1.70 -26.45
C SER A 134 -15.11 -0.20 -26.66
N ALA A 135 -14.55 0.13 -27.82
CA ALA A 135 -14.38 1.49 -28.32
C ALA A 135 -15.50 1.86 -29.29
#